data_AF-A0A8J5FE25-F1
#
_entry.id   AF-A0A8J5FE25-F1
#
_cell.length_a   1.000
_cell.length_b   1.000
_cell.length_c   1.000
_cell.angle_alpha   90.00
_cell.angle_beta   90.00
_cell.angle_gamma   90.00
#
_symmetry.space_group_name_H-M   'P 1'
#
loop_
_entity.id
_entity.type
_entity.pdbx_description
1 polymer ?
#
loop_
_entity_poly.entity_id
_entity_poly.type
_entity_poly.pdbx_seq_one_letter_code
_entity_poly.pdbx_strand_id
1 'polypeptide(L)'
;MAGDGMKWDGLLKWSLSHADGTRPARNLSEEDRKWFMEAMQAQTVDVVKRMKEITLVMKTPGDVLDAQGIKPCDIVDMLDELQEHVESIDMANVSSHLASSLILVHRLVYELLLFVPMNSLLKIVALALCTSYFKFLMRKNLHSIGGLVPLLGYLKNSDASIRAKAADVVTTIVQNNPRSQQLVMEASGLEPLLSNFVSDPDITVRTKALGAISSLIRNNKEGINAFRIANGYAGLRNALGSENIRFQRKALNLINYLLRENNADCSVVSELGFPRLMMHLASSNDSDVREAALGGLLELARDRTSGSSTALAEEDKLREVLQDRIKSISSMSAEDLGAAREERHLVNSLWNTCYNEPSSLRDKGLLVLPGEDALELPPDVASKVFEPPLRAWAADRPQSSSVDDKKKAASPLLLGPGPADSSHQEQ
;
A
#
# COMPACT_ATOMS: atom_id res chain seq x y z
N MET A 1 23.41 2.06 -19.02
CA MET A 1 22.98 2.91 -20.14
C MET A 1 21.55 2.55 -20.45
N ALA A 2 20.71 3.58 -20.53
CA ALA A 2 19.27 3.50 -20.64
C ALA A 2 18.78 2.93 -21.98
N GLY A 3 17.57 2.36 -21.94
CA GLY A 3 16.59 2.48 -23.01
C GLY A 3 16.61 1.41 -24.09
N ASP A 4 15.77 0.39 -23.95
CA ASP A 4 14.81 0.07 -25.02
C ASP A 4 13.67 -0.76 -24.41
N GLY A 5 12.65 -0.06 -23.91
CA GLY A 5 11.35 -0.71 -23.74
C GLY A 5 10.98 -1.31 -25.09
N MET A 6 10.57 -2.59 -25.11
CA MET A 6 10.26 -3.30 -26.35
C MET A 6 9.53 -2.37 -27.32
N LYS A 7 10.17 -2.11 -28.46
CA LYS A 7 9.70 -1.18 -29.51
C LYS A 7 8.49 -1.77 -30.22
N TRP A 8 7.40 -2.00 -29.50
CA TRP A 8 6.11 -2.41 -30.03
C TRP A 8 5.63 -1.41 -31.08
N ASP A 9 5.93 -0.13 -30.89
CA ASP A 9 5.62 0.94 -31.85
C ASP A 9 6.44 0.81 -33.14
N GLY A 10 7.68 0.33 -33.04
CA GLY A 10 8.54 0.02 -34.20
C GLY A 10 8.07 -1.23 -34.94
N LEU A 11 7.68 -2.28 -34.20
CA LEU A 11 7.14 -3.52 -34.77
C LEU A 11 5.77 -3.31 -35.42
N LEU A 12 4.92 -2.47 -34.81
CA LEU A 12 3.61 -2.09 -35.34
C LEU A 12 3.76 -1.19 -36.57
N LYS A 13 4.64 -0.18 -36.55
CA LYS A 13 4.96 0.63 -37.75
C LYS A 13 5.56 -0.20 -38.87
N TRP A 14 6.44 -1.14 -38.56
CA TRP A 14 7.00 -2.08 -39.52
C TRP A 14 5.90 -2.97 -40.12
N SER A 15 5.05 -3.56 -39.28
CA SER A 15 3.91 -4.39 -39.72
C SER A 15 2.91 -3.62 -40.56
N LEU A 16 2.58 -2.37 -40.19
CA LEU A 16 1.67 -1.50 -40.94
C LEU A 16 2.31 -1.03 -42.26
N SER A 17 3.62 -0.78 -42.28
CA SER A 17 4.34 -0.40 -43.51
C SER A 17 4.48 -1.54 -44.53
N HIS A 18 4.24 -2.78 -44.09
CA HIS A 18 4.29 -3.97 -44.94
C HIS A 18 2.91 -4.60 -45.19
N ALA A 19 1.85 -3.99 -44.65
CA ALA A 19 0.45 -4.33 -44.93
C ALA A 19 -0.20 -3.17 -45.71
N ASP A 20 -0.21 -3.25 -47.04
CA ASP A 20 -0.77 -2.21 -47.92
C ASP A 20 -2.31 -2.09 -47.87
N GLY A 21 -2.99 -2.88 -47.01
CA GLY A 21 -4.45 -2.90 -46.84
C GLY A 21 -5.24 -3.36 -48.07
N THR A 22 -4.59 -3.64 -49.20
CA THR A 22 -5.20 -3.96 -50.49
C THR A 22 -4.99 -5.41 -50.94
N ARG A 23 -4.15 -6.17 -50.22
CA ARG A 23 -3.91 -7.60 -50.46
C ARG A 23 -4.59 -8.45 -49.39
N PRO A 24 -5.11 -9.64 -49.74
CA PRO A 24 -5.63 -10.58 -48.74
C PRO A 24 -4.54 -10.95 -47.74
N ALA A 25 -4.94 -11.17 -46.47
CA ALA A 25 -4.03 -11.51 -45.38
C ALA A 25 -3.10 -12.65 -45.82
N ARG A 26 -1.78 -12.38 -45.80
CA ARG A 26 -0.78 -13.37 -46.18
C ARG A 26 -0.82 -14.48 -45.13
N ASN A 27 -1.14 -15.71 -45.54
CA ASN A 27 -0.97 -16.88 -44.69
C ASN A 27 0.52 -16.99 -44.38
N LEU A 28 0.90 -16.81 -43.10
CA LEU A 28 2.28 -17.11 -42.67
C LEU A 28 2.58 -18.56 -43.04
N SER A 29 3.73 -18.80 -43.67
CA SER A 29 4.19 -20.18 -43.89
C SER A 29 4.48 -20.83 -42.54
N GLU A 30 4.45 -22.16 -42.49
CA GLU A 30 4.77 -22.87 -41.24
C GLU A 30 6.19 -22.56 -40.76
N GLU A 31 7.12 -22.29 -41.67
CA GLU A 31 8.50 -21.88 -41.37
C GLU A 31 8.56 -20.49 -40.72
N ASP A 32 7.83 -19.50 -41.25
CA ASP A 32 7.79 -18.15 -40.69
C ASP A 32 7.12 -18.14 -39.31
N ARG A 33 6.07 -18.95 -39.14
CA ARG A 33 5.40 -19.12 -37.84
C ARG A 33 6.32 -19.78 -36.82
N LYS A 34 7.09 -20.77 -37.26
CA LYS A 34 8.07 -21.47 -36.42
C LYS A 34 9.22 -20.55 -36.01
N TRP A 35 9.79 -19.81 -36.96
CA TRP A 35 10.84 -18.83 -36.70
C TRP A 35 10.38 -17.76 -35.71
N PHE A 36 9.17 -17.22 -35.89
CA PHE A 36 8.60 -16.22 -34.99
C PHE A 36 8.37 -16.79 -33.59
N MET A 37 7.83 -18.01 -33.46
CA MET A 37 7.69 -18.66 -32.15
C MET A 37 9.04 -18.94 -31.50
N GLU A 38 10.05 -19.36 -32.26
CA GLU A 38 11.42 -19.59 -31.77
C GLU A 38 12.07 -18.27 -31.31
N ALA A 39 11.92 -17.18 -32.07
CA ALA A 39 12.43 -15.86 -31.69
C ALA A 39 11.73 -15.31 -30.43
N MET A 40 10.41 -15.47 -30.33
CA MET A 40 9.66 -15.09 -29.13
C MET A 40 10.09 -15.93 -27.91
N GLN A 41 10.27 -17.24 -28.07
CA GLN A 41 10.71 -18.15 -27.00
C GLN A 41 12.17 -17.92 -26.58
N ALA A 42 13.05 -17.61 -27.52
CA ALA A 42 14.46 -17.33 -27.23
C ALA A 42 14.66 -16.01 -26.45
N GLN A 43 13.70 -15.08 -26.56
CA GLN A 43 13.72 -13.78 -25.87
C GLN A 43 12.80 -13.71 -24.64
N THR A 44 11.96 -14.72 -24.39
CA THR A 44 11.14 -14.81 -23.18
C THR A 44 11.84 -15.67 -22.14
N VAL A 45 12.17 -15.07 -20.99
CA VAL A 45 12.62 -15.84 -19.82
C VAL A 45 11.49 -16.81 -19.47
N ASP A 46 11.79 -18.10 -19.37
CA ASP A 46 10.83 -19.09 -18.87
C ASP A 46 10.64 -18.87 -17.37
N VAL A 47 9.71 -17.97 -17.06
CA VAL A 47 9.34 -17.58 -15.69
C VAL A 47 8.99 -18.83 -14.87
N VAL A 48 8.27 -19.79 -15.44
CA VAL A 48 7.86 -21.01 -14.72
C VAL A 48 9.06 -21.87 -14.36
N LYS A 49 10.04 -22.01 -15.26
CA LYS A 49 11.30 -22.71 -14.96
C LYS A 49 12.09 -22.00 -13.88
N ARG A 50 12.25 -20.67 -13.97
CA ARG A 50 12.98 -19.87 -12.98
C ARG A 50 12.33 -19.95 -11.60
N MET A 51 11.00 -19.89 -11.52
CA MET A 51 10.25 -20.06 -10.28
C MET A 51 10.48 -21.43 -9.62
N LYS A 52 10.58 -22.50 -10.43
CA LYS A 52 10.89 -23.85 -9.94
C LYS A 52 12.33 -23.95 -9.42
N GLU A 53 13.29 -23.34 -10.10
CA GLU A 53 14.69 -23.28 -9.64
C GLU A 53 14.79 -22.56 -8.30
N ILE A 54 14.18 -21.38 -8.17
CA ILE A 54 14.15 -20.63 -6.91
C ILE A 54 13.50 -21.49 -5.82
N THR A 55 12.35 -22.12 -6.10
CA THR A 55 11.68 -22.99 -5.12
C THR A 55 12.55 -24.17 -4.69
N LEU A 56 13.37 -24.72 -5.59
CA LEU A 56 14.28 -25.82 -5.27
C LEU A 56 15.39 -25.36 -4.32
N VAL A 57 15.99 -24.19 -4.58
CA VAL A 57 16.96 -23.58 -3.65
C VAL A 57 16.32 -23.42 -2.27
N MET A 58 15.06 -22.95 -2.22
CA MET A 58 14.33 -22.83 -0.95
C MET A 58 14.12 -24.18 -0.27
N LYS A 59 13.84 -25.27 -0.99
CA LYS A 59 13.67 -26.60 -0.36
C LYS A 59 14.98 -27.20 0.15
N THR A 60 16.13 -26.59 -0.14
CA THR A 60 17.45 -27.12 0.22
C THR A 60 17.76 -26.83 1.70
N PRO A 61 18.30 -27.81 2.47
CA PRO A 61 18.74 -27.58 3.85
C PRO A 61 19.78 -26.47 3.99
N GLY A 62 19.73 -25.72 5.09
CA GLY A 62 20.57 -24.53 5.29
C GLY A 62 22.07 -24.82 5.31
N ASP A 63 22.46 -25.95 5.90
CA ASP A 63 23.83 -26.47 5.91
C ASP A 63 24.38 -26.73 4.49
N VAL A 64 23.52 -27.16 3.58
CA VAL A 64 23.87 -27.39 2.18
C VAL A 64 23.96 -26.07 1.41
N LEU A 65 23.07 -25.11 1.70
CA LEU A 65 23.12 -23.77 1.11
C LEU A 65 24.38 -23.00 1.53
N ASP A 66 24.72 -23.08 2.82
CA ASP A 66 25.95 -22.50 3.37
C ASP A 66 27.19 -23.13 2.71
N ALA A 67 27.19 -24.46 2.49
CA ALA A 67 28.26 -25.16 1.79
C ALA A 67 28.35 -24.79 0.29
N GLN A 68 27.24 -24.39 -0.33
CA GLN A 68 27.18 -23.86 -1.69
C GLN A 68 27.53 -22.36 -1.76
N GLY A 69 27.82 -21.73 -0.61
CA GLY A 69 28.15 -20.31 -0.52
C GLY A 69 26.95 -19.37 -0.71
N ILE A 70 25.73 -19.90 -0.67
CA ILE A 70 24.48 -19.12 -0.79
C ILE A 70 24.20 -18.50 0.57
N LYS A 71 24.28 -17.17 0.65
CA LYS A 71 24.03 -16.42 1.87
C LYS A 71 22.54 -16.12 2.04
N PRO A 72 22.09 -15.81 3.27
CA PRO A 72 20.71 -15.41 3.50
C PRO A 72 20.24 -14.20 2.67
N CYS A 73 21.14 -13.25 2.36
CA CYS A 73 20.84 -12.13 1.47
C CYS A 73 20.52 -12.59 0.03
N ASP A 74 21.28 -13.57 -0.50
CA ASP A 74 21.04 -14.11 -1.84
C ASP A 74 19.67 -14.80 -1.91
N ILE A 75 19.26 -15.42 -0.80
CA ILE A 75 17.92 -16.01 -0.66
C ILE A 75 16.85 -14.90 -0.67
N VAL A 76 17.06 -13.78 0.02
CA VAL A 76 16.13 -12.64 -0.01
C VAL A 76 16.01 -12.06 -1.43
N ASP A 77 17.12 -11.93 -2.16
CA ASP A 77 17.10 -11.45 -3.55
C ASP A 77 16.33 -12.40 -4.47
N MET A 78 16.55 -13.72 -4.33
CA MET A 78 15.76 -14.73 -5.05
C MET A 78 14.26 -14.68 -4.69
N LEU A 79 13.92 -14.23 -3.47
CA LEU A 79 12.54 -14.05 -3.07
C LEU A 79 11.89 -12.82 -3.67
N ASP A 80 12.63 -11.73 -3.78
CA ASP A 80 12.16 -10.53 -4.45
C ASP A 80 11.95 -10.79 -5.95
N GLU A 81 12.87 -11.53 -6.59
CA GLU A 81 12.71 -12.00 -7.98
C GLU A 81 11.44 -12.86 -8.14
N LEU A 82 11.24 -13.83 -7.24
CA LEU A 82 10.07 -14.69 -7.28
C LEU A 82 8.77 -13.90 -7.07
N GLN A 83 8.79 -12.89 -6.19
CA GLN A 83 7.66 -12.01 -5.96
C GLN A 83 7.32 -11.19 -7.20
N GLU A 84 8.31 -10.58 -7.86
CA GLU A 84 8.12 -9.81 -9.09
C GLU A 84 7.50 -10.66 -10.20
N HIS A 85 8.00 -11.89 -10.38
CA HIS A 85 7.43 -12.83 -11.33
C HIS A 85 5.96 -13.17 -11.03
N VAL A 86 5.64 -13.42 -9.77
CA VAL A 86 4.27 -13.72 -9.34
C VAL A 86 3.32 -12.53 -9.57
N GLU A 87 3.76 -11.30 -9.26
CA GLU A 87 2.98 -10.07 -9.50
C GLU A 87 2.79 -9.78 -11.01
N SER A 88 3.81 -10.05 -11.83
CA SER A 88 3.71 -9.90 -13.29
C SER A 88 2.69 -10.86 -13.92
N ILE A 89 2.57 -12.08 -13.39
CA ILE A 89 1.56 -13.06 -13.84
C ILE A 89 0.16 -12.56 -13.47
N ASP A 90 -0.03 -11.97 -12.30
CA ASP A 90 -1.32 -11.43 -11.88
C ASP A 90 -1.77 -10.26 -12.77
N MET A 91 -0.85 -9.35 -13.12
CA MET A 91 -1.12 -8.24 -14.04
C MET A 91 -1.46 -8.70 -15.47
N ALA A 92 -1.06 -9.92 -15.86
CA ALA A 92 -1.33 -10.51 -17.17
C ALA A 92 -2.69 -11.26 -17.25
N ASN A 93 -3.52 -11.25 -16.19
CA ASN A 93 -4.79 -11.99 -16.06
C ASN A 93 -5.95 -11.58 -17.02
N VAL A 94 -5.66 -11.26 -18.28
CA VAL A 94 -6.66 -11.07 -19.35
C VAL A 94 -6.83 -12.33 -20.23
N SER A 95 -6.03 -13.40 -20.03
CA SER A 95 -6.04 -14.59 -20.90
C SER A 95 -6.15 -15.92 -20.13
N SER A 96 -7.02 -16.81 -20.62
CA SER A 96 -7.33 -18.14 -20.07
C SER A 96 -6.14 -19.11 -20.00
N HIS A 97 -5.05 -18.85 -20.73
CA HIS A 97 -3.84 -19.69 -20.71
C HIS A 97 -3.00 -19.52 -19.43
N LEU A 98 -3.16 -18.42 -18.68
CA LEU A 98 -2.41 -18.14 -17.44
C LEU A 98 -3.06 -18.76 -16.19
N ALA A 99 -4.27 -19.31 -16.31
CA ALA A 99 -4.95 -20.00 -15.21
C ALA A 99 -4.16 -21.23 -14.72
N SER A 100 -3.46 -21.94 -15.61
CA SER A 100 -2.60 -23.08 -15.23
C SER A 100 -1.38 -22.65 -14.42
N SER A 101 -0.76 -21.51 -14.78
CA SER A 101 0.33 -20.91 -14.02
C SER A 101 -0.15 -20.45 -12.65
N LEU A 102 -1.35 -19.86 -12.57
CA LEU A 102 -1.99 -19.46 -11.32
C LEU A 102 -2.26 -20.65 -10.37
N ILE A 103 -2.72 -21.78 -10.92
CA ILE A 103 -2.90 -23.03 -10.18
C ILE A 103 -1.55 -23.60 -9.73
N LEU A 104 -0.49 -23.48 -10.55
CA LEU A 104 0.85 -23.92 -10.20
C LEU A 104 1.42 -23.09 -9.04
N VAL A 105 1.25 -21.77 -9.07
CA VAL A 105 1.63 -20.85 -7.98
C VAL A 105 0.86 -21.21 -6.72
N HIS A 106 -0.46 -21.39 -6.81
CA HIS A 106 -1.28 -21.78 -5.66
C HIS A 106 -0.84 -23.14 -5.07
N ARG A 107 -0.54 -24.12 -5.91
CA ARG A 107 -0.05 -25.44 -5.49
C ARG A 107 1.35 -25.37 -4.88
N LEU A 108 2.26 -24.60 -5.46
CA LEU A 108 3.61 -24.37 -4.93
C LEU A 108 3.56 -23.68 -3.56
N VAL A 109 2.70 -22.67 -3.41
CA VAL A 109 2.47 -21.97 -2.14
C VAL A 109 1.90 -22.92 -1.08
N TYR A 110 0.92 -23.76 -1.45
CA TYR A 110 0.31 -24.73 -0.55
C TYR A 110 1.28 -25.86 -0.14
N GLU A 111 2.07 -26.37 -1.09
CA GLU A 111 3.12 -27.37 -0.84
C GLU A 111 4.23 -26.82 0.05
N LEU A 112 4.64 -25.56 -0.15
CA LEU A 112 5.58 -24.89 0.74
C LEU A 112 4.98 -24.80 2.15
N LEU A 113 3.76 -24.28 2.31
CA LEU A 113 3.10 -24.07 3.61
C LEU A 113 2.84 -25.34 4.43
N LEU A 114 2.51 -26.47 3.81
CA LEU A 114 2.00 -27.65 4.53
C LEU A 114 2.91 -28.86 4.53
N PHE A 115 3.84 -28.98 3.58
CA PHE A 115 4.60 -30.22 3.37
C PHE A 115 6.09 -30.11 3.69
N VAL A 116 6.62 -28.90 3.92
CA VAL A 116 8.03 -28.74 4.28
C VAL A 116 8.14 -28.54 5.79
N PRO A 117 8.87 -29.40 6.53
CA PRO A 117 9.23 -29.12 7.93
C PRO A 117 10.14 -27.88 7.93
N MET A 118 9.51 -26.72 8.05
CA MET A 118 10.15 -25.48 7.69
C MET A 118 11.24 -25.09 8.68
N ASN A 119 12.49 -25.16 8.21
CA ASN A 119 13.54 -24.24 8.59
C ASN A 119 13.05 -22.80 8.44
N SER A 120 13.56 -21.94 9.32
CA SER A 120 12.95 -20.65 9.57
C SER A 120 12.79 -19.85 8.25
N LEU A 121 13.73 -19.91 7.29
CA LEU A 121 13.77 -19.01 6.12
C LEU A 121 12.62 -19.32 5.14
N LEU A 122 12.23 -20.59 5.00
CA LEU A 122 11.09 -21.01 4.19
C LEU A 122 9.76 -20.47 4.71
N LYS A 123 9.65 -20.22 6.02
CA LYS A 123 8.46 -19.56 6.58
C LYS A 123 8.34 -18.14 6.05
N ILE A 124 9.45 -17.40 5.99
CA ILE A 124 9.48 -16.04 5.42
C ILE A 124 9.13 -16.10 3.94
N VAL A 125 9.65 -17.08 3.20
CA VAL A 125 9.38 -17.28 1.77
C VAL A 125 7.90 -17.52 1.52
N ALA A 126 7.31 -18.49 2.20
CA ALA A 126 5.89 -18.78 2.07
C ALA A 126 5.04 -17.58 2.50
N LEU A 127 5.44 -16.88 3.56
CA LEU A 127 4.76 -15.67 4.00
C LEU A 127 4.82 -14.55 2.95
N ALA A 128 6.00 -14.29 2.38
CA ALA A 128 6.23 -13.27 1.36
C ALA A 128 5.50 -13.59 0.05
N LEU A 129 5.58 -14.82 -0.45
CA LEU A 129 4.85 -15.22 -1.67
C LEU A 129 3.34 -15.19 -1.47
N CYS A 130 2.86 -15.50 -0.27
CA CYS A 130 1.45 -15.33 0.05
C CYS A 130 1.01 -13.85 0.12
N THR A 131 1.91 -12.89 0.30
CA THR A 131 1.53 -11.46 0.32
C THR A 131 1.03 -10.95 -1.03
N SER A 132 1.63 -11.39 -2.14
CA SER A 132 1.23 -10.96 -3.49
C SER A 132 0.02 -11.73 -4.03
N TYR A 133 -0.14 -13.01 -3.69
CA TYR A 133 -1.23 -13.84 -4.23
C TYR A 133 -2.46 -14.00 -3.31
N PHE A 134 -2.28 -13.84 -1.99
CA PHE A 134 -3.28 -14.23 -0.99
C PHE A 134 -3.35 -13.25 0.18
N LYS A 135 -3.37 -11.95 -0.11
CA LYS A 135 -3.63 -10.88 0.87
C LYS A 135 -4.90 -11.15 1.71
N PHE A 136 -5.88 -11.88 1.15
CA PHE A 136 -7.11 -12.26 1.84
C PHE A 136 -6.99 -13.54 2.70
N LEU A 137 -6.29 -14.59 2.24
CA LEU A 137 -6.25 -15.89 2.93
C LEU A 137 -5.32 -15.87 4.15
N MET A 138 -4.19 -15.17 4.08
CA MET A 138 -3.24 -15.07 5.20
C MET A 138 -3.77 -14.23 6.36
N ARG A 139 -4.53 -13.17 6.07
CA ARG A 139 -5.21 -12.34 7.08
C ARG A 139 -6.10 -13.15 8.03
N LYS A 140 -6.62 -14.29 7.56
CA LYS A 140 -7.50 -15.16 8.35
C LYS A 140 -6.78 -16.33 9.02
N ASN A 141 -5.65 -16.81 8.48
CA ASN A 141 -5.11 -18.13 8.86
C ASN A 141 -3.69 -18.16 9.44
N LEU A 142 -2.95 -17.04 9.49
CA LEU A 142 -1.54 -17.06 9.91
C LEU A 142 -1.31 -17.61 11.32
N HIS A 143 -2.13 -17.21 12.28
CA HIS A 143 -2.02 -17.73 13.65
C HIS A 143 -2.34 -19.22 13.70
N SER A 144 -3.31 -19.68 12.91
CA SER A 144 -3.70 -21.09 12.82
C SER A 144 -2.59 -21.96 12.22
N ILE A 145 -1.75 -21.38 11.36
CA ILE A 145 -0.59 -22.03 10.74
C ILE A 145 0.66 -21.96 11.64
N GLY A 146 0.61 -21.25 12.77
CA GLY A 146 1.75 -21.11 13.69
C GLY A 146 2.93 -20.31 13.12
N GLY A 147 2.72 -19.55 12.04
CA GLY A 147 3.78 -18.80 11.36
C GLY A 147 4.14 -17.46 12.00
N LEU A 148 3.27 -16.93 12.88
CA LEU A 148 3.42 -15.59 13.46
C LEU A 148 4.64 -15.48 14.40
N VAL A 149 4.79 -16.41 15.35
CA VAL A 149 5.89 -16.35 16.34
C VAL A 149 7.27 -16.45 15.68
N PRO A 150 7.53 -17.40 14.74
CA PRO A 150 8.77 -17.42 13.98
C PRO A 150 9.04 -16.12 13.21
N LEU A 151 8.00 -15.56 12.56
CA LEU A 151 8.11 -14.29 11.84
C LEU A 151 8.55 -13.14 12.76
N LEU A 152 7.99 -13.04 13.96
CA LEU A 152 8.40 -12.01 14.92
C LEU A 152 9.82 -12.27 15.45
N GLY A 153 10.23 -13.53 15.59
CA GLY A 153 11.62 -13.90 15.92
C GLY A 153 12.62 -13.37 14.88
N TYR A 154 12.22 -13.28 13.62
CA TYR A 154 13.08 -12.78 12.56
C TYR A 154 13.37 -11.30 12.56
N LEU A 155 12.55 -10.52 13.26
CA LEU A 155 12.87 -9.13 13.50
C LEU A 155 14.16 -8.97 14.31
N LYS A 156 14.66 -10.02 14.97
CA LYS A 156 15.92 -10.03 15.75
C LYS A 156 17.07 -10.76 15.03
N ASN A 157 16.92 -11.05 13.74
CA ASN A 157 17.95 -11.77 12.98
C ASN A 157 19.25 -10.94 12.84
N SER A 158 20.40 -11.59 12.71
CA SER A 158 21.68 -10.92 12.47
C SER A 158 21.72 -10.18 11.11
N ASP A 159 21.02 -10.69 10.11
CA ASP A 159 21.00 -10.14 8.75
C ASP A 159 19.94 -9.03 8.59
N ALA A 160 20.35 -7.86 8.12
CA ALA A 160 19.47 -6.72 7.90
C ALA A 160 18.41 -6.99 6.82
N SER A 161 18.75 -7.74 5.77
CA SER A 161 17.81 -8.09 4.69
C SER A 161 16.64 -8.91 5.23
N ILE A 162 16.93 -9.88 6.11
CA ILE A 162 15.92 -10.72 6.77
C ILE A 162 15.06 -9.87 7.70
N ARG A 163 15.65 -9.00 8.53
CA ARG A 163 14.88 -8.11 9.41
C ARG A 163 13.94 -7.20 8.63
N ALA A 164 14.42 -6.63 7.51
CA ALA A 164 13.63 -5.78 6.63
C ALA A 164 12.46 -6.54 5.99
N LYS A 165 12.70 -7.74 5.44
CA LYS A 165 11.66 -8.58 4.84
C LYS A 165 10.64 -9.04 5.88
N ALA A 166 11.09 -9.42 7.07
CA ALA A 166 10.19 -9.79 8.17
C ALA A 166 9.24 -8.63 8.54
N ALA A 167 9.76 -7.40 8.67
CA ALA A 167 8.93 -6.23 8.94
C ALA A 167 7.94 -5.92 7.78
N ASP A 168 8.36 -6.14 6.53
CA ASP A 168 7.50 -5.95 5.35
C ASP A 168 6.33 -6.95 5.33
N VAL A 169 6.62 -8.21 5.65
CA VAL A 169 5.62 -9.26 5.80
C VAL A 169 4.64 -8.91 6.93
N VAL A 170 5.14 -8.48 8.11
CA VAL A 170 4.29 -8.03 9.22
C VAL A 170 3.38 -6.88 8.79
N THR A 171 3.91 -5.88 8.08
CA THR A 171 3.14 -4.76 7.53
C THR A 171 1.92 -5.26 6.77
N THR A 172 2.12 -6.20 5.85
CA THR A 172 1.04 -6.72 5.00
C THR A 172 -0.01 -7.50 5.79
N ILE A 173 0.41 -8.28 6.78
CA ILE A 173 -0.48 -9.10 7.61
C ILE A 173 -1.43 -8.23 8.44
N VAL A 174 -0.92 -7.14 9.02
CA VAL A 174 -1.66 -6.28 9.95
C VAL A 174 -2.42 -5.14 9.25
N GLN A 175 -2.00 -4.77 8.03
CA GLN A 175 -2.63 -3.68 7.28
C GLN A 175 -4.12 -3.92 7.12
N ASN A 176 -4.94 -3.00 7.65
CA ASN A 176 -6.40 -3.03 7.60
C ASN A 176 -6.99 -4.37 8.11
N ASN A 177 -6.38 -4.96 9.14
CA ASN A 177 -6.84 -6.23 9.72
C ASN A 177 -6.77 -6.21 11.26
N PRO A 178 -7.88 -5.85 11.94
CA PRO A 178 -7.93 -5.77 13.40
C PRO A 178 -7.54 -7.06 14.13
N ARG A 179 -7.96 -8.23 13.59
CA ARG A 179 -7.63 -9.53 14.21
C ARG A 179 -6.12 -9.79 14.19
N SER A 180 -5.48 -9.56 13.05
CA SER A 180 -4.02 -9.73 12.95
C SER A 180 -3.26 -8.68 13.75
N GLN A 181 -3.75 -7.43 13.80
CA GLN A 181 -3.18 -6.39 14.65
C GLN A 181 -3.18 -6.85 16.12
N GLN A 182 -4.31 -7.33 16.63
CA GLN A 182 -4.43 -7.83 18.00
C GLN A 182 -3.47 -9.00 18.26
N LEU A 183 -3.42 -9.99 17.37
CA LEU A 183 -2.52 -11.15 17.55
C LEU A 183 -1.04 -10.76 17.58
N VAL A 184 -0.63 -9.77 16.76
CA VAL A 184 0.74 -9.23 16.81
C VAL A 184 1.01 -8.51 18.12
N MET A 185 0.03 -7.77 18.65
CA MET A 185 0.14 -7.10 19.94
C MET A 185 0.26 -8.12 21.10
N GLU A 186 -0.59 -9.15 21.11
CA GLU A 186 -0.55 -10.24 22.12
C GLU A 186 0.77 -11.02 22.08
N ALA A 187 1.34 -11.22 20.90
CA ALA A 187 2.64 -11.86 20.71
C ALA A 187 3.84 -10.93 21.00
N SER A 188 3.61 -9.74 21.60
CA SER A 188 4.64 -8.74 21.89
C SER A 188 5.45 -8.31 20.65
N GLY A 189 4.83 -8.35 19.46
CA GLY A 189 5.49 -8.05 18.19
C GLY A 189 5.83 -6.56 18.00
N LEU A 190 5.20 -5.65 18.75
CA LEU A 190 5.49 -4.22 18.67
C LEU A 190 6.90 -3.88 19.20
N GLU A 191 7.38 -4.57 20.24
CA GLU A 191 8.70 -4.33 20.85
C GLU A 191 9.87 -4.51 19.85
N PRO A 192 10.03 -5.65 19.15
CA PRO A 192 11.11 -5.80 18.18
C PRO A 192 10.95 -4.85 16.98
N LEU A 193 9.73 -4.50 16.58
CA LEU A 193 9.50 -3.49 15.55
C LEU A 193 10.00 -2.11 15.98
N LEU A 194 9.72 -1.70 17.22
CA LEU A 194 10.22 -0.44 17.78
C LEU A 194 11.74 -0.42 17.91
N SER A 195 12.34 -1.51 18.39
CA SER A 195 13.80 -1.66 18.44
C SER A 195 14.43 -1.45 17.06
N ASN A 196 13.89 -2.11 16.03
CA ASN A 196 14.37 -2.00 14.67
C ASN A 196 14.14 -0.60 14.07
N PHE A 197 13.03 0.05 14.41
CA PHE A 197 12.74 1.41 13.94
C PHE A 197 13.70 2.45 14.54
N VAL A 198 13.98 2.34 15.85
CA VAL A 198 14.75 3.35 16.58
C VAL A 198 16.26 3.15 16.43
N SER A 199 16.73 1.90 16.49
CA SER A 199 18.14 1.61 16.78
C SER A 199 18.86 0.79 15.72
N ASP A 200 18.18 0.30 14.67
CA ASP A 200 18.83 -0.51 13.64
C ASP A 200 19.84 0.32 12.82
N PRO A 201 21.06 -0.18 12.55
CA PRO A 201 22.03 0.53 11.72
C PRO A 201 21.57 0.67 10.25
N ASP A 202 20.71 -0.23 9.77
CA ASP A 202 20.25 -0.22 8.38
C ASP A 202 18.96 0.60 8.21
N ILE A 203 19.04 1.63 7.36
CA ILE A 203 17.91 2.54 7.11
C ILE A 203 16.71 1.86 6.44
N THR A 204 16.94 0.80 5.66
CA THR A 204 15.89 0.00 5.02
C THR A 204 15.10 -0.75 6.07
N VAL A 205 15.80 -1.38 7.04
CA VAL A 205 15.16 -2.04 8.19
C VAL A 205 14.32 -1.04 8.98
N ARG A 206 14.89 0.12 9.32
CA ARG A 206 14.15 1.19 10.04
C ARG A 206 12.90 1.64 9.29
N THR A 207 13.01 1.80 7.97
CA THR A 207 11.90 2.24 7.09
C THR A 207 10.80 1.18 6.99
N LYS A 208 11.15 -0.10 6.88
CA LYS A 208 10.20 -1.22 6.86
C LYS A 208 9.53 -1.42 8.23
N ALA A 209 10.30 -1.33 9.31
CA ALA A 209 9.79 -1.38 10.68
C ALA A 209 8.77 -0.26 10.96
N LEU A 210 9.06 0.98 10.54
CA LEU A 210 8.12 2.09 10.63
C LEU A 210 6.83 1.85 9.82
N GLY A 211 6.95 1.24 8.63
CA GLY A 211 5.79 0.83 7.83
C GLY A 211 4.90 -0.18 8.57
N ALA A 212 5.52 -1.17 9.22
CA ALA A 212 4.83 -2.19 9.99
C ALA A 212 4.12 -1.58 11.20
N ILE A 213 4.81 -0.74 11.96
CA ILE A 213 4.23 0.00 13.09
C ILE A 213 3.06 0.85 12.62
N SER A 214 3.22 1.62 11.55
CA SER A 214 2.15 2.46 10.99
C SER A 214 0.91 1.64 10.64
N SER A 215 1.09 0.44 10.10
CA SER A 215 -0.03 -0.45 9.75
C SER A 215 -0.65 -1.15 10.98
N LEU A 216 0.16 -1.41 12.00
CA LEU A 216 -0.24 -2.07 13.25
C LEU A 216 -1.11 -1.17 14.14
N ILE A 217 -0.79 0.13 14.20
CA ILE A 217 -1.45 1.07 15.11
C ILE A 217 -2.62 1.83 14.47
N ARG A 218 -2.75 1.78 13.13
CA ARG A 218 -3.89 2.39 12.43
C ARG A 218 -5.20 1.75 12.85
N ASN A 219 -6.14 2.59 13.27
CA ASN A 219 -7.46 2.23 13.81
C ASN A 219 -7.38 1.28 15.02
N ASN A 220 -6.24 1.30 15.74
CA ASN A 220 -5.97 0.43 16.88
C ASN A 220 -5.49 1.28 18.08
N LYS A 221 -6.43 1.64 18.96
CA LYS A 221 -6.18 2.51 20.12
C LYS A 221 -5.15 1.94 21.09
N GLU A 222 -5.17 0.63 21.30
CA GLU A 222 -4.19 -0.06 22.16
C GLU A 222 -2.78 0.04 21.57
N GLY A 223 -2.68 -0.16 20.25
CA GLY A 223 -1.44 0.02 19.50
C GLY A 223 -0.88 1.44 19.59
N ILE A 224 -1.75 2.47 19.46
CA ILE A 224 -1.35 3.88 19.60
C ILE A 224 -0.83 4.16 21.02
N ASN A 225 -1.54 3.71 22.06
CA ASN A 225 -1.13 3.91 23.44
C ASN A 225 0.21 3.21 23.73
N ALA A 226 0.38 1.96 23.26
CA ALA A 226 1.64 1.23 23.41
C ALA A 226 2.80 1.93 22.68
N PHE A 227 2.56 2.46 21.48
CA PHE A 227 3.54 3.26 20.74
C PHE A 227 3.96 4.52 21.51
N ARG A 228 3.00 5.21 22.16
CA ARG A 228 3.28 6.39 22.99
C ARG A 228 4.10 6.02 24.23
N ILE A 229 3.70 4.97 24.96
CA ILE A 229 4.40 4.51 26.18
C ILE A 229 5.84 4.10 25.86
N ALA A 230 6.07 3.49 24.70
CA ALA A 230 7.40 3.08 24.26
C ALA A 230 8.23 4.23 23.63
N ASN A 231 7.83 5.49 23.84
CA ASN A 231 8.52 6.68 23.34
C ASN A 231 8.72 6.70 21.81
N GLY A 232 7.73 6.21 21.06
CA GLY A 232 7.80 6.15 19.59
C GLY A 232 7.98 7.52 18.92
N TYR A 233 7.52 8.60 19.55
CA TYR A 233 7.73 9.97 19.07
C TYR A 233 9.21 10.37 19.00
N ALA A 234 10.06 9.92 19.93
CA ALA A 234 11.50 10.19 19.84
C ALA A 234 12.11 9.55 18.57
N GLY A 235 11.68 8.33 18.24
CA GLY A 235 12.06 7.67 16.98
C GLY A 235 11.58 8.44 15.75
N LEU A 236 10.35 8.97 15.77
CA LEU A 236 9.79 9.78 14.68
C LEU A 236 10.57 11.08 14.48
N ARG A 237 10.96 11.75 15.58
CA ARG A 237 11.81 12.95 15.53
C ARG A 237 13.15 12.65 14.86
N ASN A 238 13.79 11.54 15.22
CA ASN A 238 15.05 11.10 14.61
C ASN A 238 14.87 10.76 13.12
N ALA A 239 13.72 10.22 12.73
CA ALA A 239 13.41 9.94 11.33
C ALA A 239 13.30 11.22 10.48
N LEU A 240 12.68 12.29 11.03
CA LEU A 240 12.61 13.59 10.35
C LEU A 240 13.97 14.25 10.16
N GLY A 241 14.91 14.03 11.09
CA GLY A 241 16.29 14.52 10.98
C GLY A 241 17.21 13.68 10.08
N SER A 242 16.73 12.57 9.52
CA SER A 242 17.53 11.75 8.60
C SER A 242 17.60 12.36 7.20
N GLU A 243 18.56 11.97 6.39
CA GLU A 243 18.66 12.39 4.97
C GLU A 243 17.80 11.52 4.03
N ASN A 244 17.17 10.47 4.55
CA ASN A 244 16.41 9.53 3.73
C ASN A 244 14.98 10.01 3.52
N ILE A 245 14.70 10.49 2.31
CA ILE A 245 13.39 11.03 1.89
C ILE A 245 12.23 10.06 2.16
N ARG A 246 12.41 8.78 1.83
CA ARG A 246 11.36 7.75 2.04
C ARG A 246 11.04 7.57 3.53
N PHE A 247 12.06 7.62 4.37
CA PHE A 247 11.92 7.50 5.82
C PHE A 247 11.27 8.74 6.44
N GLN A 248 11.72 9.94 6.06
CA GLN A 248 11.09 11.21 6.43
C GLN A 248 9.60 11.23 6.07
N ARG A 249 9.27 10.91 4.81
CA ARG A 249 7.88 10.86 4.32
C ARG A 249 7.01 9.90 5.12
N LYS A 250 7.50 8.69 5.41
CA LYS A 250 6.75 7.73 6.24
C LYS A 250 6.54 8.23 7.66
N ALA A 251 7.54 8.90 8.24
CA ALA A 251 7.45 9.46 9.58
C ALA A 251 6.43 10.61 9.63
N LEU A 252 6.51 11.58 8.71
CA LEU A 252 5.54 12.67 8.58
C LEU A 252 4.11 12.15 8.44
N ASN A 253 3.89 11.18 7.56
CA ASN A 253 2.58 10.58 7.36
C ASN A 253 2.04 9.87 8.61
N LEU A 254 2.92 9.27 9.42
CA LEU A 254 2.49 8.68 10.68
C LEU A 254 2.20 9.75 11.75
N ILE A 255 3.01 10.80 11.84
CA ILE A 255 2.76 11.91 12.76
C ILE A 255 1.41 12.56 12.45
N ASN A 256 1.14 12.87 11.18
CA ASN A 256 -0.13 13.46 10.75
C ASN A 256 -1.33 12.56 11.09
N TYR A 257 -1.16 11.24 10.97
CA TYR A 257 -2.19 10.29 11.40
C TYR A 257 -2.43 10.38 12.91
N LEU A 258 -1.37 10.33 13.72
CA LEU A 258 -1.47 10.36 15.18
C LEU A 258 -2.09 11.67 15.70
N LEU A 259 -1.71 12.82 15.11
CA LEU A 259 -2.28 14.13 15.46
C LEU A 259 -3.80 14.20 15.20
N ARG A 260 -4.29 13.55 14.13
CA ARG A 260 -5.73 13.48 13.82
C ARG A 260 -6.50 12.54 14.74
N GLU A 261 -5.86 11.47 15.20
CA GLU A 261 -6.49 10.52 16.13
C GLU A 261 -6.58 11.07 17.55
N ASN A 262 -5.60 11.87 17.99
CA ASN A 262 -5.56 12.40 19.34
C ASN A 262 -4.87 13.76 19.44
N ASN A 263 -5.67 14.81 19.62
CA ASN A 263 -5.18 16.19 19.80
C ASN A 263 -4.22 16.34 20.99
N ALA A 264 -4.27 15.47 22.01
CA ALA A 264 -3.32 15.53 23.12
C ALA A 264 -1.85 15.33 22.66
N ASP A 265 -1.64 14.65 21.53
CA ASP A 265 -0.30 14.45 20.96
C ASP A 265 0.30 15.74 20.38
N CYS A 266 -0.52 16.78 20.11
CA CYS A 266 -0.02 18.09 19.67
C CYS A 266 0.95 18.70 20.68
N SER A 267 0.67 18.55 21.98
CA SER A 267 1.55 19.03 23.06
C SER A 267 2.89 18.32 23.05
N VAL A 268 2.89 16.99 23.03
CA VAL A 268 4.08 16.13 22.98
C VAL A 268 4.93 16.42 21.74
N VAL A 269 4.30 16.55 20.58
CA VAL A 269 4.97 16.86 19.31
C VAL A 269 5.59 18.26 19.34
N SER A 270 4.92 19.23 19.96
CA SER A 270 5.46 20.59 20.14
C SER A 270 6.67 20.60 21.07
N GLU A 271 6.59 19.94 22.23
CA GLU A 271 7.68 19.83 23.21
C GLU A 271 8.92 19.12 22.66
N LEU A 272 8.73 18.11 21.82
CA LEU A 272 9.83 17.39 21.16
C LEU A 272 10.47 18.17 20.00
N GLY A 273 9.94 19.35 19.66
CA GLY A 273 10.52 20.24 18.66
C GLY A 273 10.27 19.81 17.20
N PHE A 274 9.23 19.01 16.95
CA PHE A 274 8.78 18.68 15.59
C PHE A 274 8.42 19.90 14.73
N PRO A 275 7.78 20.97 15.24
CA PRO A 275 7.40 22.10 14.39
C PRO A 275 8.60 22.71 13.67
N ARG A 276 9.75 22.83 14.35
CA ARG A 276 11.00 23.32 13.76
C ARG A 276 11.54 22.41 12.65
N LEU A 277 11.47 21.09 12.84
CA LEU A 277 11.86 20.12 11.82
C LEU A 277 10.92 20.16 10.62
N MET A 278 9.61 20.24 10.85
CA MET A 278 8.62 20.34 9.79
C MET A 278 8.74 21.65 8.99
N MET A 279 9.07 22.78 9.63
CA MET A 279 9.37 24.03 8.91
C MET A 279 10.57 23.89 7.98
N HIS A 280 11.63 23.19 8.41
CA HIS A 280 12.76 22.89 7.53
C HIS A 280 12.36 21.98 6.36
N LEU A 281 11.58 20.92 6.63
CA LEU A 281 11.12 19.97 5.62
C LEU A 281 10.08 20.55 4.65
N ALA A 282 9.34 21.59 5.04
CA ALA A 282 8.46 22.34 4.15
C ALA A 282 9.21 23.03 3.00
N SER A 283 10.53 23.21 3.15
CA SER A 283 11.44 23.70 2.10
C SER A 283 12.21 22.58 1.37
N SER A 284 11.86 21.31 1.58
CA SER A 284 12.50 20.16 0.90
C SER A 284 12.33 20.21 -0.62
N ASN A 285 13.23 19.58 -1.38
CA ASN A 285 13.07 19.45 -2.84
C ASN A 285 12.04 18.36 -3.22
N ASP A 286 11.74 17.42 -2.33
CA ASP A 286 10.75 16.37 -2.54
C ASP A 286 9.33 16.86 -2.24
N SER A 287 8.41 16.76 -3.20
CA SER A 287 7.02 17.24 -3.07
C SER A 287 6.29 16.54 -1.93
N ASP A 288 6.39 15.23 -1.85
CA ASP A 288 5.65 14.45 -0.86
C ASP A 288 6.10 14.77 0.57
N VAL A 289 7.42 14.96 0.79
CA VAL A 289 7.95 15.40 2.09
C VAL A 289 7.48 16.81 2.44
N ARG A 290 7.51 17.75 1.48
CA ARG A 290 7.02 19.12 1.70
C ARG A 290 5.54 19.12 2.08
N GLU A 291 4.71 18.44 1.31
CA GLU A 291 3.26 18.36 1.54
C GLU A 291 2.95 17.73 2.88
N ALA A 292 3.61 16.62 3.23
CA ALA A 292 3.40 15.97 4.51
C ALA A 292 3.84 16.86 5.69
N ALA A 293 4.92 17.64 5.52
CA ALA A 293 5.39 18.59 6.52
C ALA A 293 4.42 19.78 6.70
N LEU A 294 3.94 20.37 5.60
CA LEU A 294 2.92 21.42 5.62
C LEU A 294 1.61 20.93 6.24
N GLY A 295 1.21 19.69 5.95
CA GLY A 295 0.07 19.03 6.57
C GLY A 295 0.22 18.92 8.09
N GLY A 296 1.39 18.49 8.58
CA GLY A 296 1.67 18.41 10.02
C GLY A 296 1.64 19.77 10.71
N LEU A 297 2.24 20.79 10.09
CA LEU A 297 2.17 22.18 10.58
C LEU A 297 0.74 22.71 10.64
N LEU A 298 -0.12 22.35 9.68
CA LEU A 298 -1.53 22.73 9.67
C LEU A 298 -2.31 22.06 10.79
N GLU A 299 -2.09 20.78 11.08
CA GLU A 299 -2.77 20.13 12.20
C GLU A 299 -2.34 20.76 13.55
N LEU A 300 -1.05 21.08 13.71
CA LEU A 300 -0.55 21.79 14.89
C LEU A 300 -1.11 23.22 15.00
N ALA A 301 -1.29 23.92 13.87
CA ALA A 301 -1.87 25.25 13.85
C ALA A 301 -3.36 25.25 14.21
N ARG A 302 -4.10 24.21 13.81
CA ARG A 302 -5.53 24.05 14.16
C ARG A 302 -5.73 23.86 15.66
N ASP A 303 -4.85 23.11 16.33
CA ASP A 303 -4.91 22.90 17.78
C ASP A 303 -4.75 24.20 18.58
N ARG A 304 -4.03 25.21 18.04
CA ARG A 304 -3.90 26.54 18.68
C ARG A 304 -5.24 27.23 18.92
N THR A 305 -6.22 27.03 18.02
CA THR A 305 -7.57 27.59 18.20
C THR A 305 -8.27 27.04 19.44
N SER A 306 -7.77 25.93 20.01
CA SER A 306 -8.30 25.28 21.21
C SER A 306 -7.57 25.66 22.53
N GLY A 307 -6.61 26.59 22.53
CA GLY A 307 -6.12 27.25 23.76
C GLY A 307 -4.69 26.95 24.22
N SER A 308 -3.85 26.27 23.45
CA SER A 308 -2.43 26.06 23.79
C SER A 308 -1.49 26.92 22.94
N SER A 309 -0.97 27.99 23.56
CA SER A 309 -0.28 29.10 22.88
C SER A 309 1.19 28.82 22.48
N THR A 310 1.68 27.58 22.50
CA THR A 310 3.13 27.27 22.39
C THR A 310 3.56 26.47 21.16
N ALA A 311 2.64 26.00 20.31
CA ALA A 311 2.96 25.00 19.28
C ALA A 311 3.87 25.48 18.12
N LEU A 312 3.94 26.79 17.82
CA LEU A 312 4.83 27.35 16.78
C LEU A 312 5.53 28.61 17.32
N ALA A 313 6.51 28.43 18.19
CA ALA A 313 7.26 29.53 18.80
C ALA A 313 8.08 30.40 17.81
N GLU A 314 8.13 30.05 16.52
CA GLU A 314 8.89 30.75 15.48
C GLU A 314 7.98 31.20 14.32
N GLU A 315 6.90 31.94 14.63
CA GLU A 315 5.91 32.39 13.63
C GLU A 315 6.53 33.20 12.48
N ASP A 316 7.52 34.05 12.76
CA ASP A 316 8.20 34.84 11.73
C ASP A 316 8.89 33.93 10.69
N LYS A 317 9.54 32.84 11.14
CA LYS A 317 10.18 31.88 10.25
C LYS A 317 9.16 31.09 9.45
N LEU A 318 8.05 30.70 10.08
CA LEU A 318 6.96 30.04 9.37
C LEU A 318 6.40 30.95 8.27
N ARG A 319 6.25 32.25 8.56
CA ARG A 319 5.80 33.24 7.58
C ARG A 319 6.74 33.35 6.40
N GLU A 320 8.04 33.44 6.65
CA GLU A 320 9.08 33.48 5.62
C GLU A 320 9.04 32.23 4.72
N VAL A 321 9.03 31.03 5.33
CA VAL A 321 8.93 29.75 4.61
C VAL A 321 7.69 29.73 3.71
N LEU A 322 6.52 30.10 4.23
CA LEU A 322 5.30 30.11 3.45
C LEU A 322 5.33 31.16 2.33
N GLN A 323 5.88 32.35 2.57
CA GLN A 323 6.04 33.37 1.54
C GLN A 323 6.93 32.87 0.40
N ASP A 324 8.04 32.19 0.71
CA ASP A 324 8.94 31.66 -0.31
C ASP A 324 8.31 30.50 -1.08
N ARG A 325 7.52 29.64 -0.42
CA ARG A 325 6.70 28.63 -1.11
C ARG A 325 5.66 29.26 -2.02
N ILE A 326 4.94 30.29 -1.56
CA ILE A 326 3.96 31.02 -2.38
C ILE A 326 4.62 31.63 -3.62
N LYS A 327 5.82 32.23 -3.49
CA LYS A 327 6.59 32.75 -4.63
C LYS A 327 6.99 31.63 -5.58
N SER A 328 7.52 30.53 -5.06
CA SER A 328 7.92 29.36 -5.86
C SER A 328 6.75 28.78 -6.65
N ILE A 329 5.59 28.59 -6.00
CA ILE A 329 4.35 28.12 -6.65
C ILE A 329 3.88 29.14 -7.70
N SER A 330 3.94 30.44 -7.40
CA SER A 330 3.52 31.48 -8.36
C SER A 330 4.36 31.50 -9.64
N SER A 331 5.58 30.95 -9.63
CA SER A 331 6.47 30.86 -10.79
C SER A 331 6.39 29.52 -11.54
N MET A 332 5.55 28.58 -11.11
CA MET A 332 5.41 27.26 -11.72
C MET A 332 4.66 27.30 -13.06
N SER A 333 4.91 26.30 -13.90
CA SER A 333 4.13 26.08 -15.13
C SER A 333 2.72 25.56 -14.81
N ALA A 334 1.80 25.59 -15.78
CA ALA A 334 0.43 25.10 -15.58
C ALA A 334 0.39 23.58 -15.26
N GLU A 335 1.28 22.79 -15.85
CA GLU A 335 1.39 21.35 -15.57
C GLU A 335 1.89 21.11 -14.13
N ASP A 336 2.92 21.84 -13.71
CA ASP A 336 3.48 21.74 -12.36
C ASP A 336 2.49 22.23 -11.29
N LEU A 337 1.69 23.25 -11.60
CA LEU A 337 0.64 23.73 -10.70
C LEU A 337 -0.44 22.66 -10.47
N GLY A 338 -0.78 21.88 -11.50
CA GLY A 338 -1.69 20.74 -11.39
C GLY A 338 -1.12 19.65 -10.49
N ALA A 339 0.17 19.34 -10.62
CA ALA A 339 0.86 18.38 -9.75
C ALA A 339 0.99 18.87 -8.29
N ALA A 340 1.09 20.17 -8.07
CA ALA A 340 1.23 20.78 -6.75
C ALA A 340 -0.12 21.17 -6.10
N ARG A 341 -1.25 20.58 -6.52
CA ARG A 341 -2.59 20.93 -6.03
C ARG A 341 -2.70 20.84 -4.51
N GLU A 342 -2.26 19.73 -3.94
CA GLU A 342 -2.27 19.48 -2.50
C GLU A 342 -1.40 20.50 -1.76
N GLU A 343 -0.18 20.76 -2.25
CA GLU A 343 0.72 21.79 -1.70
C GLU A 343 0.04 23.17 -1.68
N ARG A 344 -0.62 23.58 -2.78
CA ARG A 344 -1.33 24.86 -2.89
C ARG A 344 -2.43 25.00 -1.84
N HIS A 345 -3.26 23.97 -1.67
CA HIS A 345 -4.33 23.98 -0.67
C HIS A 345 -3.79 24.00 0.76
N LEU A 346 -2.72 23.24 1.04
CA LEU A 346 -2.08 23.19 2.35
C LEU A 346 -1.45 24.53 2.72
N VAL A 347 -0.69 25.15 1.82
CA VAL A 347 -0.06 26.47 2.03
C VAL A 347 -1.12 27.54 2.30
N ASN A 348 -2.20 27.59 1.51
CA ASN A 348 -3.28 28.54 1.75
C ASN A 348 -3.99 28.29 3.08
N SER A 349 -4.30 27.02 3.39
CA SER A 349 -5.01 26.67 4.63
C SER A 349 -4.17 27.01 5.86
N LEU A 350 -2.87 26.75 5.81
CA LEU A 350 -1.93 27.06 6.88
C LEU A 350 -1.75 28.57 7.04
N TRP A 351 -1.61 29.32 5.94
CA TRP A 351 -1.54 30.78 5.97
C TRP A 351 -2.78 31.39 6.61
N ASN A 352 -3.97 30.98 6.17
CA ASN A 352 -5.23 31.49 6.70
C ASN A 352 -5.41 31.11 8.19
N THR A 353 -5.03 29.90 8.58
CA THR A 353 -5.14 29.44 9.98
C THR A 353 -4.19 30.19 10.91
N CYS A 354 -2.97 30.53 10.44
CA CYS A 354 -1.99 31.22 11.27
C CYS A 354 -2.18 32.74 11.31
N TYR A 355 -2.59 33.38 10.21
CA TYR A 355 -2.57 34.84 10.08
C TYR A 355 -3.97 35.48 9.90
N ASN A 356 -5.04 34.68 9.73
CA ASN A 356 -6.40 35.17 9.44
C ASN A 356 -6.48 36.12 8.23
N GLU A 357 -5.57 35.96 7.27
CA GLU A 357 -5.48 36.75 6.04
C GLU A 357 -5.60 35.83 4.81
N PRO A 358 -6.14 36.31 3.68
CA PRO A 358 -6.10 35.56 2.43
C PRO A 358 -4.65 35.41 1.96
N SER A 359 -4.27 34.20 1.50
CA SER A 359 -2.94 34.00 0.91
C SER A 359 -2.87 34.65 -0.47
N SER A 360 -1.68 35.10 -0.88
CA SER A 360 -1.47 35.66 -2.23
C SER A 360 -1.80 34.65 -3.35
N LEU A 361 -1.80 33.34 -3.08
CA LEU A 361 -2.28 32.33 -4.04
C LEU A 361 -3.77 32.47 -4.33
N ARG A 362 -4.56 32.84 -3.32
CA ARG A 362 -6.00 33.11 -3.47
C ARG A 362 -6.24 34.34 -4.33
N ASP A 363 -5.52 35.41 -4.05
CA ASP A 363 -5.68 36.68 -4.78
C ASP A 363 -5.27 36.55 -6.25
N LYS A 364 -4.29 35.69 -6.55
CA LYS A 364 -3.85 35.38 -7.92
C LYS A 364 -4.72 34.36 -8.65
N GLY A 365 -5.77 33.82 -8.02
CA GLY A 365 -6.62 32.78 -8.62
C GLY A 365 -5.90 31.45 -8.84
N LEU A 366 -4.78 31.21 -8.16
CA LEU A 366 -3.96 30.00 -8.32
C LEU A 366 -4.43 28.85 -7.41
N LEU A 367 -5.48 29.02 -6.61
CA LEU A 367 -5.96 28.00 -5.67
C LEU A 367 -6.82 26.91 -6.30
N VAL A 368 -7.59 27.26 -7.32
CA VAL A 368 -8.44 26.33 -8.09
C VAL A 368 -8.21 26.68 -9.55
N LEU A 369 -7.55 25.78 -10.28
CA LEU A 369 -7.29 25.98 -11.70
C LEU A 369 -8.54 25.66 -12.53
N PRO A 370 -8.73 26.30 -13.70
CA PRO A 370 -9.81 25.95 -14.62
C PRO A 370 -9.75 24.46 -15.00
N GLY A 371 -10.80 23.70 -14.67
CA GLY A 371 -10.87 22.25 -14.94
C GLY A 371 -10.65 21.34 -13.72
N GLU A 372 -10.19 21.85 -12.57
CA GLU A 372 -10.04 21.05 -11.34
C GLU A 372 -11.37 20.72 -10.67
N ASP A 373 -12.39 21.58 -10.85
CA ASP A 373 -13.78 21.32 -10.47
C ASP A 373 -14.54 20.50 -11.53
N ALA A 374 -13.97 20.34 -12.73
CA ALA A 374 -14.56 19.62 -13.86
C ALA A 374 -14.26 18.12 -13.86
N LEU A 375 -13.79 17.57 -12.74
CA LEU A 375 -13.91 16.14 -12.44
C LEU A 375 -15.39 15.80 -12.11
N GLU A 376 -16.32 16.21 -12.97
CA GLU A 376 -17.51 15.42 -13.18
C GLU A 376 -17.01 14.05 -13.62
N LEU A 377 -17.46 13.00 -12.93
CA LEU A 377 -17.19 11.61 -13.30
C LEU A 377 -17.24 11.49 -14.83
N PRO A 378 -16.22 10.90 -15.49
CA PRO A 378 -16.31 10.67 -16.92
C PRO A 378 -17.66 9.97 -17.17
N PRO A 379 -18.44 10.41 -18.19
CA PRO A 379 -19.78 9.90 -18.40
C PRO A 379 -19.70 8.39 -18.38
N ASP A 380 -20.50 7.76 -17.51
CA ASP A 380 -20.45 6.32 -17.33
C ASP A 380 -20.97 5.65 -18.61
N VAL A 381 -20.05 5.42 -19.54
CA VAL A 381 -20.32 4.75 -20.82
C VAL A 381 -20.34 3.24 -20.61
N ALA A 382 -19.70 2.74 -19.55
CA ALA A 382 -19.52 1.31 -19.29
C ALA A 382 -20.78 0.68 -18.70
N SER A 383 -21.48 1.35 -17.76
CA SER A 383 -22.74 0.84 -17.23
C SER A 383 -23.85 0.80 -18.29
N LYS A 384 -23.81 1.69 -19.30
CA LYS A 384 -24.72 1.63 -20.46
C LYS A 384 -24.49 0.42 -21.37
N VAL A 385 -23.28 -0.17 -21.34
CA VAL A 385 -22.90 -1.30 -22.21
C VAL A 385 -22.93 -2.63 -21.45
N PHE A 386 -22.74 -2.61 -20.12
CA PHE A 386 -22.67 -3.78 -19.25
C PHE A 386 -23.65 -3.69 -18.09
N GLU A 387 -24.93 -3.48 -18.36
CA GLU A 387 -25.97 -3.71 -17.35
C GLU A 387 -26.13 -5.23 -17.11
N PRO A 388 -25.93 -5.73 -15.87
CA PRO A 388 -26.27 -7.11 -15.54
C PRO A 388 -27.79 -7.31 -15.61
N PRO A 389 -28.29 -8.46 -16.12
CA PRO A 389 -29.73 -8.70 -16.32
C PRO A 389 -30.61 -8.54 -15.06
N LEU A 390 -29.99 -8.52 -13.88
CA LEU A 390 -30.69 -8.44 -12.59
C LEU A 390 -31.22 -7.05 -12.25
N ARG A 391 -30.73 -5.96 -12.87
CA ARG A 391 -31.27 -4.60 -12.65
C ARG A 391 -32.42 -4.23 -13.57
N ALA A 392 -32.48 -4.80 -14.78
CA ALA A 392 -33.54 -4.50 -15.75
C ALA A 392 -34.95 -4.92 -15.27
N TRP A 393 -35.06 -5.94 -14.40
CA TRP A 393 -36.35 -6.36 -13.85
C TRP A 393 -36.91 -5.50 -12.72
N ALA A 394 -36.12 -4.57 -12.17
CA ALA A 394 -36.59 -3.67 -11.11
C ALA A 394 -37.19 -2.36 -11.66
N ALA A 395 -36.94 -2.02 -12.93
CA ALA A 395 -37.31 -0.73 -13.51
C ALA A 395 -38.70 -0.70 -14.18
N ASP A 396 -39.22 -1.85 -14.64
CA ASP A 396 -40.55 -1.92 -15.24
C ASP A 396 -41.63 -2.30 -14.21
N ARG A 397 -42.07 -1.32 -13.43
CA ARG A 397 -43.46 -1.30 -12.94
C ARG A 397 -44.12 0.01 -13.36
N PRO A 398 -45.15 -0.02 -14.22
CA PRO A 398 -45.94 1.16 -14.51
C PRO A 398 -46.66 1.61 -13.23
N GLN A 399 -46.51 2.88 -12.87
CA GLN A 399 -47.40 3.53 -11.92
C GLN A 399 -48.78 3.66 -12.58
N SER A 400 -49.80 3.05 -11.99
CA SER A 400 -51.19 3.40 -12.24
C SER A 400 -51.97 3.54 -10.92
N SER A 401 -52.91 4.46 -10.98
CA SER A 401 -53.63 5.14 -9.90
C SER A 401 -54.70 4.31 -9.19
N SER A 402 -54.95 4.72 -7.93
CA SER A 402 -56.20 4.71 -7.15
C SER A 402 -56.88 3.39 -6.72
N VAL A 403 -56.95 3.25 -5.39
CA VAL A 403 -58.12 2.93 -4.54
C VAL A 403 -58.71 1.49 -4.50
N ASP A 404 -58.76 0.99 -3.26
CA ASP A 404 -59.65 0.00 -2.62
C ASP A 404 -59.43 -1.54 -2.64
N ASP A 405 -59.36 -2.03 -1.39
CA ASP A 405 -59.91 -3.26 -0.78
C ASP A 405 -59.35 -4.69 -1.05
N LYS A 406 -58.80 -5.25 0.05
CA LYS A 406 -58.90 -6.64 0.57
C LYS A 406 -58.19 -7.84 -0.09
N LYS A 407 -57.53 -8.57 0.84
CA LYS A 407 -57.29 -10.03 1.00
C LYS A 407 -55.97 -10.65 0.52
N LYS A 408 -55.18 -11.04 1.54
CA LYS A 408 -54.41 -12.29 1.76
C LYS A 408 -53.64 -12.90 0.57
N ALA A 409 -52.31 -12.93 0.71
CA ALA A 409 -51.54 -14.18 0.72
C ALA A 409 -50.16 -13.93 1.38
N ALA A 410 -49.87 -14.67 2.44
CA ALA A 410 -48.55 -14.75 3.06
C ALA A 410 -47.79 -15.95 2.49
N SER A 411 -46.47 -15.82 2.32
CA SER A 411 -45.39 -16.82 2.54
C SER A 411 -44.17 -16.57 1.62
N PRO A 412 -42.95 -17.01 1.93
CA PRO A 412 -42.35 -17.23 3.26
C PRO A 412 -40.88 -16.70 3.37
N LEU A 413 -40.49 -16.26 4.57
CA LEU A 413 -39.08 -16.08 4.96
C LEU A 413 -38.57 -17.41 5.51
N LEU A 414 -37.49 -17.94 4.94
CA LEU A 414 -36.88 -19.23 5.30
C LEU A 414 -35.53 -18.98 5.99
N LEU A 415 -35.54 -18.89 7.31
CA LEU A 415 -34.37 -18.99 8.19
C LEU A 415 -34.27 -20.44 8.69
N GLY A 416 -33.08 -21.04 8.57
CA GLY A 416 -32.81 -22.44 8.93
C GLY A 416 -32.82 -22.70 10.45
N PRO A 417 -32.99 -23.98 10.88
CA PRO A 417 -33.37 -24.33 12.25
C PRO A 417 -32.18 -24.53 13.21
N GLY A 418 -32.34 -24.06 14.45
CA GLY A 418 -31.55 -24.48 15.62
C GLY A 418 -32.23 -25.66 16.36
N PRO A 419 -31.50 -26.40 17.22
CA PRO A 419 -31.92 -27.70 17.72
C PRO A 419 -32.96 -27.60 18.85
N ALA A 420 -33.78 -28.64 18.92
CA ALA A 420 -34.94 -28.80 19.80
C ALA A 420 -34.56 -29.26 21.21
N ASP A 421 -35.14 -28.60 22.22
CA ASP A 421 -35.35 -29.19 23.54
C ASP A 421 -36.81 -29.66 23.64
N SER A 422 -36.95 -30.96 23.86
CA SER A 422 -38.23 -31.65 23.95
C SER A 422 -38.77 -31.65 25.39
N SER A 423 -39.92 -30.99 25.54
CA SER A 423 -41.17 -31.55 26.10
C SER A 423 -41.25 -32.03 27.57
N HIS A 424 -42.26 -31.44 28.25
CA HIS A 424 -43.36 -32.10 29.00
C HIS A 424 -43.01 -32.87 30.29
N GLN A 425 -43.83 -32.98 31.33
CA GLN A 425 -45.17 -32.49 31.72
C GLN A 425 -45.34 -32.84 33.22
N GLU A 426 -46.23 -32.11 33.89
CA GLU A 426 -47.17 -32.59 34.93
C GLU A 426 -46.64 -33.38 36.14
N GLN A 427 -46.52 -32.71 37.29
CA GLN A 427 -47.60 -32.61 38.30
C GLN A 427 -47.39 -31.39 39.19
#